data_AF-A0A151JQV9-F1
#
_entry.id   AF-A0A151JQV9-F1
#
_cell.length_a   1.000
_cell.length_b   1.000
_cell.length_c   1.000
_cell.angle_alpha   90.00
_cell.angle_beta   90.00
_cell.angle_gamma   90.00
#
_symmetry.space_group_name_H-M   'P 1'
#
loop_
_entity.id
_entity.type
_entity.pdbx_description
1 polymer ?
#
loop_
_entity_poly.entity_id
_entity_poly.type
_entity_poly.pdbx_seq_one_letter_code
_entity_poly.pdbx_strand_id
1 'polypeptide(L)' 'LNTWCGIVNRYLIGPYFFDNRLNGKIYLSFLQNKLLELLEEVDLATRQKMWWQQDGAPPHSHRIVNTSITSFRKDG' A
#
# COMPACT_ATOMS: atom_id res chain seq x y z
N LEU A 1 4.98 -14.97 -9.55
CA LEU A 1 4.28 -13.71 -9.84
C LEU A 1 4.17 -12.93 -8.53
N ASN A 2 4.66 -11.70 -8.48
CA ASN A 2 4.50 -10.86 -7.29
C ASN A 2 3.20 -10.07 -7.45
N THR A 3 2.38 -10.05 -6.40
CA THR A 3 1.09 -9.36 -6.41
C THR A 3 0.89 -8.63 -5.08
N TRP A 4 0.16 -7.53 -5.12
CA TRP A 4 -0.38 -6.87 -3.94
C TRP A 4 -1.90 -6.85 -4.02
N CYS A 5 -2.56 -7.02 -2.88
CA CYS A 5 -3.99 -6.83 -2.73
C CYS A 5 -4.25 -6.33 -1.30
N GLY A 6 -5.24 -5.45 -1.16
CA GLY A 6 -5.65 -4.91 0.12
C GLY A 6 -7.13 -5.15 0.35
N ILE A 7 -7.54 -5.17 1.62
CA ILE A 7 -8.95 -5.19 2.02
C ILE A 7 -9.15 -4.05 3.01
N VAL A 8 -10.17 -3.22 2.78
CA VAL A 8 -10.58 -2.16 3.70
C VAL A 8 -12.09 -2.19 3.81
N ASN A 9 -12.63 -2.43 5.01
CA ASN A 9 -14.06 -2.65 5.23
C ASN A 9 -14.64 -3.73 4.28
N ARG A 10 -15.48 -3.32 3.33
CA ARG A 10 -16.11 -4.19 2.31
C ARG A 10 -15.44 -4.07 0.94
N TYR A 11 -14.39 -3.25 0.83
CA TYR A 11 -13.67 -3.01 -0.42
C TYR A 11 -12.49 -3.98 -0.54
N LEU A 12 -12.40 -4.60 -1.72
CA LEU A 12 -11.20 -5.27 -2.19
C LEU A 12 -10.42 -4.29 -3.07
N ILE A 13 -9.15 -4.06 -2.75
CA ILE A 13 -8.26 -3.13 -3.46
C ILE A 13 -7.22 -3.93 -4.24
N GLY A 14 -7.07 -3.64 -5.53
CA GLY A 14 -6.25 -4.43 -6.46
C GLY A 14 -7.03 -5.58 -7.12
N PRO A 15 -6.39 -6.69 -7.53
CA PRO A 15 -4.96 -7.01 -7.39
C PRO A 15 -4.06 -6.10 -8.26
N TYR A 16 -2.87 -5.80 -7.75
CA TYR A 16 -1.81 -5.13 -8.50
C TYR A 16 -0.66 -6.11 -8.75
N PHE A 17 -0.34 -6.34 -10.01
CA PHE A 17 0.74 -7.23 -10.41
C PHE A 17 2.03 -6.44 -10.65
N PHE A 18 3.14 -6.92 -10.10
CA PHE A 18 4.45 -6.30 -10.34
C PHE A 18 5.15 -7.00 -11.50
N ASP A 19 5.61 -6.22 -12.48
CA ASP A 19 6.37 -6.71 -13.65
C ASP A 19 7.76 -7.24 -13.28
N ASN A 20 8.29 -6.80 -12.14
CA ASN A 20 9.66 -7.07 -11.69
C ASN A 20 9.71 -7.84 -10.36
N ARG A 21 10.89 -8.39 -10.03
CA ARG A 21 11.12 -9.01 -8.71
C ARG A 21 10.91 -7.97 -7.61
N LEU A 22 9.93 -8.22 -6.74
CA LEU A 22 9.56 -7.31 -5.66
C LEU A 22 10.74 -7.08 -4.71
N ASN A 23 11.04 -5.81 -4.48
CA ASN A 23 12.01 -5.35 -3.48
C ASN A 23 11.48 -4.05 -2.86
N GLY A 24 12.14 -3.56 -1.80
CA GLY A 24 11.67 -2.38 -1.07
C GLY A 24 11.52 -1.11 -1.92
N LYS A 25 12.35 -0.91 -2.96
CA LYS A 25 12.25 0.28 -3.85
C LYS A 25 11.03 0.20 -4.77
N ILE A 26 10.81 -0.97 -5.38
CA ILE A 26 9.63 -1.21 -6.23
C ILE A 26 8.36 -1.09 -5.39
N TYR A 27 8.39 -1.65 -4.18
CA TYR A 27 7.26 -1.56 -3.26
C TYR A 27 6.97 -0.12 -2.84
N LEU A 28 8.00 0.66 -2.53
CA LEU A 28 7.86 2.09 -2.23
C LEU A 28 7.24 2.87 -3.38
N SER A 29 7.74 2.67 -4.60
CA SER A 29 7.19 3.32 -5.79
C SER A 29 5.71 2.98 -5.99
N PHE A 30 5.33 1.73 -5.74
CA PHE A 30 3.93 1.31 -5.76
C PHE A 30 3.10 2.06 -4.70
N LEU A 31 3.56 2.15 -3.45
CA LEU A 31 2.84 2.89 -2.40
C LEU A 31 2.65 4.36 -2.76
N GLN A 32 3.67 5.01 -3.33
CA GLN A 32 3.63 6.45 -3.65
C GLN A 32 2.81 6.78 -4.89
N ASN A 33 2.87 5.93 -5.93
CA ASN A 33 2.36 6.27 -7.26
C ASN A 33 1.13 5.46 -7.68
N LYS A 34 0.85 4.32 -7.04
CA LYS A 34 -0.21 3.41 -7.49
C LYS A 34 -1.24 3.07 -6.43
N LEU A 35 -0.83 2.98 -5.17
CA LEU A 35 -1.78 2.70 -4.09
C LEU A 35 -2.86 3.77 -3.98
N LEU A 36 -2.52 5.05 -4.16
CA LEU A 36 -3.50 6.15 -4.13
C LEU A 36 -4.57 6.00 -5.21
N GLU A 37 -4.16 5.70 -6.45
CA GLU A 37 -5.09 5.44 -7.58
C GLU A 37 -6.04 4.28 -7.23
N LEU A 38 -5.51 3.20 -6.65
CA LEU A 38 -6.33 2.04 -6.27
C LEU A 38 -7.30 2.33 -5.12
N LEU A 39 -7.03 3.35 -4.32
CA LEU A 39 -7.87 3.76 -3.19
C LEU A 39 -8.93 4.79 -3.57
N GLU A 40 -8.99 5.27 -4.83
CA GLU A 40 -9.99 6.24 -5.27
C GLU A 40 -11.44 5.74 -5.11
N GLU A 41 -11.64 4.43 -5.26
CA GLU A 41 -12.93 3.75 -5.06
C GLU A 41 -13.34 3.65 -3.58
N VAL A 42 -12.44 4.00 -2.66
CA VAL A 42 -12.70 4.02 -1.22
C VAL A 42 -13.09 5.43 -0.80
N ASP A 43 -14.24 5.55 -0.13
CA ASP A 43 -14.71 6.84 0.37
C ASP A 43 -13.69 7.50 1.31
N LEU A 44 -13.65 8.83 1.29
CA LEU A 44 -12.66 9.61 2.03
C LEU A 44 -12.73 9.36 3.55
N ALA A 45 -13.93 9.18 4.10
CA ALA A 45 -14.11 8.94 5.53
C ALA A 45 -13.51 7.60 5.97
N THR A 46 -13.60 6.57 5.11
CA THR A 46 -12.92 5.29 5.29
C THR A 46 -11.41 5.45 5.18
N ARG A 47 -10.90 6.15 4.15
CA ARG A 47 -9.46 6.39 3.97
C ARG A 47 -8.80 7.15 5.13
N GLN A 48 -9.49 8.12 5.71
CA GLN A 48 -9.03 8.89 6.87
C GLN A 48 -8.93 8.08 8.16
N LYS A 49 -9.70 7.00 8.27
CA LYS A 49 -9.81 6.19 9.49
C LYS A 49 -9.14 4.83 9.37
N MET A 50 -8.69 4.44 8.17
CA MET A 50 -8.11 3.12 7.95
C MET A 50 -6.74 2.99 8.63
N TRP A 51 -6.44 1.78 9.09
CA TRP A 51 -5.13 1.45 9.66
C TRP A 51 -4.37 0.58 8.68
N TRP A 52 -3.09 0.89 8.53
CA TRP A 52 -2.22 0.16 7.64
C TRP A 52 -1.66 -1.08 8.34
N GLN A 53 -1.86 -2.26 7.72
CA GLN A 53 -1.36 -3.54 8.22
C GLN A 53 -0.69 -4.29 7.07
N GLN A 54 0.55 -4.76 7.30
CA GLN A 54 1.31 -5.60 6.37
C GLN A 54 1.89 -6.79 7.14
N ASP A 55 2.19 -7.87 6.44
CA ASP A 55 3.00 -8.95 7.00
C ASP A 55 4.48 -8.53 7.11
N GLY A 56 5.24 -9.26 7.92
CA GLY A 56 6.66 -8.99 8.15
C GLY A 56 7.58 -9.42 7.00
N ALA A 57 7.08 -9.53 5.77
CA ALA A 57 7.87 -10.02 4.64
C ALA A 57 9.11 -9.11 4.41
N PRO A 58 10.26 -9.66 4.00
CA PRO A 58 11.48 -8.89 3.76
C PRO A 58 11.34 -7.62 2.90
N PRO A 59 10.50 -7.56 1.85
CA PRO A 59 10.32 -6.32 1.09
C PRO A 59 9.56 -5.22 1.88
N HIS A 60 8.82 -5.58 2.92
CA HIS A 60 8.01 -4.66 3.74
C HIS A 60 8.79 -4.10 4.94
N SER A 61 9.87 -4.76 5.37
CA SER A 61 10.68 -4.35 6.53
C SER A 61 11.78 -3.32 6.20
N HIS A 62 11.84 -2.83 4.96
CA HIS A 62 12.81 -1.82 4.60
C HIS A 62 12.51 -0.50 5.31
N ARG A 63 13.51 0.10 5.97
CA ARG A 63 13.38 1.35 6.75
C ARG A 63 12.65 2.47 5.99
N ILE A 64 12.83 2.52 4.66
CA ILE A 64 12.21 3.52 3.77
C ILE A 64 10.70 3.29 3.62
N VAL A 65 10.24 2.03 3.58
CA VAL A 65 8.82 1.67 3.51
C VAL A 65 8.09 2.12 4.78
N ASN A 66 8.69 1.91 5.95
CA ASN A 66 8.14 2.35 7.23
C ASN A 66 7.97 3.89 7.32
N THR A 67 8.91 4.66 6.75
CA THR A 67 8.81 6.12 6.70
C THR A 67 7.65 6.57 5.81
N SER A 68 7.44 5.94 4.65
CA SER A 68 6.35 6.30 3.74
C SER A 68 4.97 5.85 4.21
N ILE A 69 4.87 4.73 4.93
CA ILE A 69 3.62 4.36 5.62
C ILE A 69 3.29 5.39 6.69
N THR A 70 4.30 5.91 7.40
CA THR A 70 4.09 6.94 8.42
C THR A 70 3.63 8.27 7.82
N SER A 71 4.09 8.66 6.64
CA SER A 71 3.59 9.87 5.95
C SER A 71 2.18 9.67 5.42
N PHE A 72 1.83 8.50 4.88
CA PHE A 72 0.45 8.17 4.49
C PHE A 72 -0.56 8.34 5.63
N ARG A 73 -0.16 8.04 6.87
CA ARG A 73 -1.00 8.26 8.06
C ARG A 73 -1.22 9.73 8.42
N LYS A 74 -0.39 10.64 7.91
CA LYS A 74 -0.45 12.07 8.22
C LYS A 74 -1.23 12.87 7.17
N ASP A 75 -1.22 12.40 5.93
CA ASP A 75 -1.80 13.12 4.78
C ASP A 75 -3.18 12.57 4.36
N GLY A 76 -3.65 11.50 5.01
CA GLY A 76 -4.96 10.88 4.81
C GLY A 76 -6.08 11.60 5.54
#